data_AF-X0XTP4-F1
#
_entry.id   AF-X0XTP4-F1
#
_cell.length_a   1.000
_cell.length_b   1.000
_cell.length_c   1.000
_cell.angle_alpha   90.00
_cell.angle_beta   90.00
_cell.angle_gamma   90.00
#
_symmetry.space_group_name_H-M   'P 1'
#
loop_
_entity.id
_entity.type
_entity.pdbx_description
1 polymer ?
#
loop_
_entity_poly.entity_id
_entity_poly.type
_entity_poly.pdbx_seq_one_letter_code
_entity_poly.pdbx_strand_id
1 'polypeptide(L)'
;DLDEELCKKMAEKNIFITPTMTDHFTEPEPEKEIPKYLVNGWKRAMKNGVKILLGSDVCGDAITPYGKQNIAEIKLLVDILEMTPLQAITSATKFGAEACGIASKVGTIEKGKLADLLVVSKDPTSNIDILLNRENVKYIIKEGILVVDGVNP
;
A
#
# COMPACT_ATOMS: atom_id res chain seq x y z
N ASP A 1 -12.88 6.51 18.73
CA ASP A 1 -12.36 5.19 18.36
C ASP A 1 -13.09 4.62 17.15
N LEU A 2 -12.41 3.79 16.37
CA LEU A 2 -13.02 2.98 15.30
C LEU A 2 -13.85 1.86 15.94
N ASP A 3 -15.02 2.21 16.48
CA ASP A 3 -15.99 1.23 16.97
C ASP A 3 -16.69 0.49 15.81
N GLU A 4 -17.46 -0.55 16.13
CA GLU A 4 -18.07 -1.41 15.11
C GLU A 4 -19.14 -0.69 14.27
N GLU A 5 -19.94 0.18 14.90
CA GLU A 5 -21.00 0.92 14.21
C GLU A 5 -20.42 1.92 13.21
N LEU A 6 -19.38 2.65 13.63
CA LEU A 6 -18.64 3.55 12.76
C LEU A 6 -17.98 2.80 11.61
N CYS A 7 -17.31 1.66 11.88
CA CYS A 7 -16.67 0.87 10.83
C CYS A 7 -17.69 0.39 9.77
N LYS A 8 -18.87 -0.05 10.19
CA LYS A 8 -19.95 -0.45 9.26
C LYS A 8 -20.41 0.73 8.40
N LYS A 9 -20.65 1.90 9.00
CA LYS A 9 -21.00 3.13 8.27
C LYS A 9 -19.92 3.55 7.29
N MET A 10 -18.65 3.39 7.65
CA MET A 10 -17.50 3.67 6.77
C MET A 10 -17.50 2.73 5.57
N ALA A 11 -17.69 1.42 5.79
CA ALA A 11 -17.76 0.43 4.72
C ALA A 11 -18.93 0.70 3.78
N GLU A 12 -20.13 0.96 4.31
CA GLU A 12 -21.34 1.31 3.53
C GLU A 12 -21.13 2.55 2.66
N LYS A 13 -20.40 3.54 3.17
CA LYS A 13 -20.08 4.78 2.46
C LYS A 13 -18.84 4.69 1.58
N ASN A 14 -18.22 3.51 1.47
CA ASN A 14 -16.97 3.29 0.74
C ASN A 14 -15.86 4.27 1.17
N ILE A 15 -15.75 4.50 2.48
CA ILE A 15 -14.67 5.28 3.09
C ILE A 15 -13.45 4.38 3.26
N PHE A 16 -12.28 4.94 3.00
CA PHE A 16 -11.00 4.26 3.11
C PHE A 16 -10.27 4.68 4.38
N ILE A 17 -9.38 3.82 4.87
CA ILE A 17 -8.44 4.16 5.96
C ILE A 17 -7.02 4.00 5.43
N THR A 18 -6.16 4.99 5.71
CA THR A 18 -4.72 4.90 5.49
C THR A 18 -4.03 4.87 6.86
N PRO A 19 -3.40 3.74 7.26
CA PRO A 19 -2.81 3.60 8.58
C PRO A 19 -1.55 4.42 8.83
N THR A 20 -0.78 4.72 7.78
CA THR A 20 0.49 5.50 7.84
C THR A 20 1.44 5.00 8.93
N MET A 21 1.57 3.68 9.05
CA MET A 21 2.32 3.03 10.14
C MET A 21 3.81 3.38 10.15
N THR A 22 4.38 3.65 8.98
CA THR A 22 5.78 4.05 8.82
C THR A 22 6.13 5.41 9.44
N ASP A 23 5.15 6.28 9.64
CA ASP A 23 5.33 7.57 10.31
C ASP A 23 5.80 7.39 11.77
N HIS A 24 5.25 6.37 12.46
CA HIS A 24 5.64 6.01 13.82
C HIS A 24 7.11 5.59 13.96
N PHE A 25 7.81 5.28 12.88
CA PHE A 25 9.21 4.84 12.90
C PHE A 25 10.18 5.87 12.27
N THR A 26 9.71 7.08 11.99
CA THR A 26 10.49 8.13 11.34
C THR A 26 10.84 9.27 12.33
N GLU A 27 12.01 9.86 12.17
CA GLU A 27 12.50 11.01 12.96
C GLU A 27 11.63 12.26 12.75
N PRO A 28 11.53 13.20 13.73
CA PRO A 28 12.45 13.41 14.88
C PRO A 28 12.04 12.75 16.19
N GLU A 29 10.84 12.17 16.30
CA GLU A 29 10.36 11.52 17.52
C GLU A 29 9.80 10.14 17.17
N PRO A 30 10.66 9.17 16.80
CA PRO A 30 10.20 7.85 16.44
C PRO A 30 9.57 7.16 17.66
N GLU A 31 8.37 6.65 17.50
CA GLU A 31 7.76 5.75 18.46
C GLU A 31 8.44 4.37 18.39
N LYS A 32 8.55 3.72 19.55
CA LYS A 32 9.12 2.36 19.60
C LYS A 32 8.14 1.31 19.08
N GLU A 33 6.85 1.57 19.22
CA GLU A 33 5.76 0.65 18.88
C GLU A 33 4.51 1.45 18.53
N ILE A 34 3.71 0.94 17.58
CA ILE A 34 2.42 1.55 17.23
C ILE A 34 1.42 1.28 18.36
N PRO A 35 0.69 2.29 18.85
CA PRO A 35 -0.30 2.11 19.89
C PRO A 35 -1.32 1.02 19.57
N LYS A 36 -1.47 0.04 20.47
CA LYS A 36 -2.34 -1.14 20.26
C LYS A 36 -3.78 -0.79 19.94
N TYR A 37 -4.29 0.33 20.46
CA TYR A 37 -5.67 0.75 20.18
C TYR A 37 -5.87 1.16 18.71
N LEU A 38 -4.85 1.73 18.06
CA LEU A 38 -4.88 2.05 16.62
C LEU A 38 -4.91 0.77 15.80
N VAL A 39 -3.98 -0.16 16.06
CA VAL A 39 -3.90 -1.46 15.39
C VAL A 39 -5.23 -2.23 15.53
N ASN A 40 -5.78 -2.28 16.73
CA ASN A 40 -7.07 -2.93 16.99
C ASN A 40 -8.23 -2.23 16.26
N GLY A 41 -8.19 -0.90 16.14
CA GLY A 41 -9.16 -0.12 15.37
C GLY A 41 -9.10 -0.43 13.88
N TRP A 42 -7.91 -0.45 13.28
CA TRP A 42 -7.71 -0.78 11.87
C TRP A 42 -8.12 -2.23 11.55
N LYS A 43 -7.74 -3.19 12.39
CA LYS A 43 -8.19 -4.59 12.25
C LYS A 43 -9.72 -4.71 12.36
N ARG A 44 -10.36 -3.96 13.26
CA ARG A 44 -11.82 -3.92 13.36
C ARG A 44 -12.46 -3.35 12.09
N ALA A 45 -11.91 -2.27 11.55
CA ALA A 45 -12.38 -1.66 10.32
C ALA A 45 -12.28 -2.64 9.14
N MET A 46 -11.14 -3.31 8.97
CA MET A 46 -10.93 -4.36 7.97
C MET A 46 -11.97 -5.49 8.09
N LYS A 47 -12.19 -6.00 9.31
CA LYS A 47 -13.17 -7.05 9.58
C LYS A 47 -14.59 -6.64 9.19
N ASN A 48 -14.91 -5.36 9.25
CA ASN A 48 -16.21 -4.80 8.88
C ASN A 48 -16.28 -4.33 7.41
N GLY A 49 -15.26 -4.64 6.59
CA GLY A 49 -15.28 -4.35 5.14
C GLY A 49 -14.75 -2.97 4.75
N VAL A 50 -14.15 -2.22 5.69
CA VAL A 50 -13.45 -0.97 5.36
C VAL A 50 -12.20 -1.30 4.56
N LYS A 51 -12.01 -0.61 3.44
CA LYS A 51 -10.83 -0.77 2.58
C LYS A 51 -9.65 -0.02 3.19
N ILE A 52 -8.52 -0.70 3.33
CA ILE A 52 -7.28 -0.11 3.79
C ILE A 52 -6.44 0.29 2.58
N LEU A 53 -5.88 1.49 2.61
CA LEU A 53 -4.96 2.01 1.63
C LEU A 53 -3.53 1.86 2.14
N LEU A 54 -2.62 1.67 1.19
CA LEU A 54 -1.21 1.93 1.45
C LEU A 54 -0.96 3.44 1.32
N GLY A 55 -0.29 4.01 2.32
CA GLY A 55 0.22 5.38 2.30
C GLY A 55 1.12 5.60 3.51
N SER A 56 2.18 6.38 3.33
CA SER A 56 3.26 6.53 4.32
C SER A 56 3.42 7.94 4.90
N ASP A 57 2.58 8.88 4.47
CA ASP A 57 2.64 10.30 4.87
C ASP A 57 4.01 10.99 4.60
N VAL A 58 4.74 10.53 3.58
CA VAL A 58 6.05 11.10 3.22
C VAL A 58 5.97 12.34 2.32
N CYS A 59 6.84 13.30 2.61
CA CYS A 59 6.97 14.56 1.87
C CYS A 59 7.98 14.50 0.71
N GLY A 60 8.83 13.46 0.65
CA GLY A 60 9.85 13.34 -0.40
C GLY A 60 11.09 14.20 -0.16
N ASP A 61 11.45 14.41 1.10
CA ASP A 61 12.63 15.18 1.53
C ASP A 61 13.82 14.28 1.91
N ALA A 62 14.86 14.87 2.50
CA ALA A 62 16.07 14.13 2.89
C ALA A 62 15.83 13.12 4.03
N ILE A 63 14.80 13.33 4.85
CA ILE A 63 14.41 12.45 5.97
C ILE A 63 13.51 11.32 5.43
N THR A 64 12.60 11.66 4.52
CA THR A 64 11.59 10.77 3.93
C THR A 64 11.71 10.68 2.40
N PRO A 65 12.79 10.07 1.88
CA PRO A 65 13.00 9.98 0.44
C PRO A 65 11.92 9.14 -0.24
N TYR A 66 11.55 9.51 -1.47
CA TYR A 66 10.49 8.83 -2.21
C TYR A 66 10.70 7.32 -2.30
N GLY A 67 9.62 6.58 -2.03
CA GLY A 67 9.54 5.13 -2.22
C GLY A 67 9.97 4.29 -1.01
N LYS A 68 10.91 4.76 -0.17
CA LYS A 68 11.43 3.96 0.95
C LYS A 68 10.35 3.60 1.96
N GLN A 69 9.60 4.58 2.45
CA GLN A 69 8.54 4.36 3.42
C GLN A 69 7.31 3.70 2.79
N ASN A 70 6.93 4.03 1.54
CA ASN A 70 5.83 3.34 0.85
C ASN A 70 6.08 1.83 0.75
N ILE A 71 7.30 1.45 0.40
CA ILE A 71 7.70 0.04 0.32
C ILE A 71 7.77 -0.59 1.72
N ALA A 72 8.21 0.13 2.75
CA ALA A 72 8.15 -0.40 4.12
C ALA A 72 6.71 -0.58 4.64
N GLU A 73 5.80 0.34 4.33
CA GLU A 73 4.38 0.30 4.72
C GLU A 73 3.70 -0.98 4.22
N ILE A 74 4.00 -1.43 2.99
CA ILE A 74 3.39 -2.65 2.44
C ILE A 74 3.71 -3.89 3.28
N LYS A 75 4.90 -3.95 3.88
CA LYS A 75 5.30 -5.03 4.77
C LYS A 75 4.57 -4.91 6.11
N LEU A 76 4.41 -3.70 6.65
CA LEU A 76 3.66 -3.49 7.89
C LEU A 76 2.18 -3.87 7.75
N LEU A 77 1.57 -3.67 6.57
CA LEU A 77 0.21 -4.17 6.30
C LEU A 77 0.12 -5.71 6.46
N VAL A 78 1.16 -6.44 6.06
CA VAL A 78 1.21 -7.90 6.25
C VAL A 78 1.56 -8.27 7.69
N ASP A 79 2.64 -7.70 8.24
CA ASP A 79 3.20 -8.13 9.52
C ASP A 79 2.34 -7.68 10.73
N ILE A 80 1.73 -6.49 10.67
CA ILE A 80 0.97 -5.91 11.78
C ILE A 80 -0.54 -6.09 11.59
N LEU A 81 -1.06 -5.82 10.39
CA LEU A 81 -2.49 -5.94 10.09
C LEU A 81 -2.90 -7.34 9.61
N GLU A 82 -1.95 -8.27 9.48
CA GLU A 82 -2.19 -9.67 9.09
C GLU A 82 -2.89 -9.78 7.72
N MET A 83 -2.65 -8.81 6.84
CA MET A 83 -3.08 -8.92 5.45
C MET A 83 -2.31 -10.03 4.73
N THR A 84 -2.98 -10.71 3.80
CA THR A 84 -2.25 -11.52 2.83
C THR A 84 -1.43 -10.61 1.91
N PRO A 85 -0.33 -11.11 1.30
CA PRO A 85 0.44 -10.29 0.36
C PRO A 85 -0.41 -9.73 -0.79
N LEU A 86 -1.40 -10.49 -1.28
CA LEU A 86 -2.32 -10.01 -2.31
C LEU A 86 -3.25 -8.89 -1.82
N GLN A 87 -3.69 -8.93 -0.56
CA GLN A 87 -4.47 -7.83 0.04
C GLN A 87 -3.63 -6.56 0.18
N ALA A 88 -2.36 -6.68 0.58
CA ALA A 88 -1.44 -5.54 0.66
C ALA A 88 -1.17 -4.94 -0.74
N ILE A 89 -0.96 -5.78 -1.77
CA ILE A 89 -0.82 -5.33 -3.17
C ILE A 89 -2.11 -4.63 -3.64
N THR A 90 -3.28 -5.16 -3.31
CA THR A 90 -4.58 -4.54 -3.66
C THR A 90 -4.75 -3.17 -3.01
N SER A 91 -4.30 -3.03 -1.76
CA SER A 91 -4.29 -1.76 -1.01
C SER A 91 -3.41 -0.70 -1.69
N ALA A 92 -2.29 -1.13 -2.28
CA ALA A 92 -1.34 -0.27 -2.99
C ALA A 92 -1.69 0.02 -4.46
N THR A 93 -2.71 -0.65 -5.02
CA THR A 93 -3.04 -0.58 -6.46
C THR A 93 -4.51 -0.21 -6.66
N LYS A 94 -5.40 -1.21 -6.67
CA LYS A 94 -6.83 -1.06 -6.94
C LYS A 94 -7.47 -0.04 -6.01
N PHE A 95 -7.26 -0.17 -4.70
CA PHE A 95 -7.89 0.73 -3.73
C PHE A 95 -7.35 2.15 -3.82
N GLY A 96 -6.06 2.34 -4.09
CA GLY A 96 -5.51 3.67 -4.37
C GLY A 96 -6.18 4.35 -5.57
N ALA A 97 -6.36 3.62 -6.67
CA ALA A 97 -7.05 4.14 -7.85
C ALA A 97 -8.53 4.45 -7.59
N GLU A 98 -9.22 3.62 -6.80
CA GLU A 98 -10.60 3.88 -6.37
C GLU A 98 -10.71 5.13 -5.49
N ALA A 99 -9.83 5.28 -4.50
CA ALA A 99 -9.81 6.42 -3.60
C ALA A 99 -9.53 7.75 -4.33
N CYS A 100 -8.69 7.72 -5.37
CA CYS A 100 -8.40 8.87 -6.22
C CYS A 100 -9.45 9.12 -7.33
N GLY A 101 -10.49 8.28 -7.47
CA GLY A 101 -11.51 8.44 -8.51
C GLY A 101 -11.02 8.16 -9.94
N ILE A 102 -9.93 7.40 -10.08
CA ILE A 102 -9.29 7.08 -11.39
C ILE A 102 -9.25 5.58 -11.69
N ALA A 103 -10.06 4.77 -10.98
CA ALA A 103 -10.12 3.32 -11.15
C ALA A 103 -10.49 2.85 -12.57
N SER A 104 -11.10 3.70 -13.40
CA SER A 104 -11.34 3.42 -14.82
C SER A 104 -10.08 3.51 -15.68
N LYS A 105 -9.00 4.11 -15.17
CA LYS A 105 -7.75 4.35 -15.91
C LYS A 105 -6.60 3.46 -15.43
N VAL A 106 -6.48 3.20 -14.13
CA VAL A 106 -5.31 2.54 -13.52
C VAL A 106 -5.70 1.65 -12.34
N GLY A 107 -4.73 1.00 -11.71
CA GLY A 107 -4.88 0.25 -10.45
C GLY A 107 -5.18 -1.24 -10.61
N THR A 108 -5.51 -1.71 -11.81
CA THR A 108 -5.67 -3.14 -12.13
C THR A 108 -5.23 -3.43 -13.57
N ILE A 109 -4.92 -4.69 -13.86
CA ILE A 109 -4.57 -5.16 -15.21
C ILE A 109 -5.86 -5.58 -15.92
N GLU A 110 -6.46 -4.66 -16.68
CA GLU A 110 -7.68 -4.87 -17.43
C GLU A 110 -7.61 -4.17 -18.79
N LYS A 111 -8.27 -4.73 -19.81
CA LYS A 111 -8.30 -4.14 -21.15
C LYS A 111 -8.89 -2.73 -21.11
N GLY A 112 -8.21 -1.77 -21.75
CA GLY A 112 -8.65 -0.38 -21.85
C GLY A 112 -8.10 0.55 -20.77
N LYS A 113 -7.42 0.01 -19.74
CA LYS A 113 -6.67 0.80 -18.76
C LYS A 113 -5.26 1.14 -19.27
N LEU A 114 -4.65 2.18 -18.69
CA LEU A 114 -3.27 2.56 -18.96
C LEU A 114 -2.34 1.41 -18.52
N ALA A 115 -1.29 1.18 -19.31
CA ALA A 115 -0.29 0.16 -19.01
C ALA A 115 0.72 0.67 -17.98
N ASP A 116 0.25 0.84 -16.74
CA ASP A 116 1.06 1.10 -15.55
C ASP A 116 1.38 -0.23 -14.87
N LEU A 117 2.56 -0.77 -15.17
CA LEU A 117 2.95 -2.14 -14.81
C LEU A 117 4.27 -2.16 -14.06
N LEU A 118 4.30 -2.94 -12.99
CA LEU A 118 5.51 -3.36 -12.29
C LEU A 118 5.75 -4.84 -12.60
N VAL A 119 6.87 -5.14 -13.25
CA VAL A 119 7.27 -6.52 -13.56
C VAL A 119 8.36 -6.96 -12.58
N VAL A 120 8.11 -8.03 -11.86
CA VAL A 120 9.04 -8.59 -10.86
C VAL A 120 9.53 -9.98 -11.26
N SER A 121 10.70 -10.36 -10.75
CA SER A 121 11.37 -11.63 -11.06
C SER A 121 10.83 -12.83 -10.29
N LYS A 122 10.08 -12.60 -9.21
CA LYS A 122 9.51 -13.61 -8.30
C LYS A 122 8.06 -13.26 -7.98
N ASP A 123 7.26 -14.24 -7.56
CA ASP A 123 5.84 -14.05 -7.23
C ASP A 123 5.65 -13.36 -5.87
N PRO A 124 5.24 -12.08 -5.84
CA PRO A 124 5.09 -11.33 -4.60
C PRO A 124 3.84 -11.73 -3.80
N THR A 125 2.93 -12.54 -4.38
CA THR A 125 1.75 -13.02 -3.65
C THR A 125 2.08 -14.13 -2.66
N SER A 126 3.21 -14.81 -2.87
CA SER A 126 3.76 -15.83 -1.95
C SER A 126 4.56 -15.23 -0.79
N ASN A 127 5.23 -14.10 -1.02
CA ASN A 127 6.01 -13.38 -0.01
C ASN A 127 6.12 -11.90 -0.41
N ILE A 128 5.60 -11.00 0.45
CA ILE A 128 5.62 -9.56 0.19
C ILE A 128 7.04 -8.97 0.19
N ASP A 129 8.00 -9.60 0.87
CA ASP A 129 9.39 -9.14 0.97
C ASP A 129 10.07 -9.07 -0.41
N ILE A 130 9.55 -9.78 -1.41
CA ILE A 130 10.01 -9.70 -2.80
C ILE A 130 9.95 -8.26 -3.31
N LEU A 131 8.94 -7.49 -2.93
CA LEU A 131 8.77 -6.10 -3.36
C LEU A 131 9.73 -5.13 -2.64
N LEU A 132 10.34 -5.55 -1.53
CA LEU A 132 11.28 -4.71 -0.79
C LEU A 132 12.67 -4.66 -1.42
N ASN A 133 13.03 -5.66 -2.22
CA ASN A 133 14.33 -5.70 -2.90
C ASN A 133 14.19 -5.21 -4.35
N ARG A 134 14.86 -4.08 -4.63
CA ARG A 134 14.90 -3.44 -5.95
C ARG A 134 15.47 -4.34 -7.06
N GLU A 135 16.35 -5.28 -6.73
CA GLU A 135 16.91 -6.26 -7.68
C GLU A 135 15.84 -7.21 -8.24
N ASN A 136 14.72 -7.39 -7.55
CA ASN A 136 13.62 -8.19 -8.06
C ASN A 136 12.79 -7.43 -9.12
N VAL A 137 12.94 -6.12 -9.25
CA VAL A 137 12.20 -5.30 -10.21
C VAL A 137 12.87 -5.37 -11.59
N LYS A 138 12.21 -6.05 -12.52
CA LYS A 138 12.68 -6.21 -13.91
C LYS A 138 12.31 -5.01 -14.77
N TYR A 139 11.05 -4.59 -14.75
CA TYR A 139 10.58 -3.48 -15.59
C TYR A 139 9.60 -2.60 -14.82
N ILE A 140 9.70 -1.30 -15.05
CA ILE A 140 8.64 -0.35 -14.71
C ILE A 140 8.15 0.24 -16.02
N ILE A 141 6.86 0.05 -16.29
CA ILE A 141 6.19 0.58 -17.47
C ILE A 141 5.15 1.57 -16.96
N LYS A 142 5.17 2.79 -17.49
CA LYS A 142 4.21 3.84 -17.17
C LYS A 142 3.53 4.28 -18.46
N GLU A 143 2.21 4.17 -18.50
CA GLU A 143 1.39 4.51 -19.66
C GLU A 143 1.85 3.81 -20.95
N GLY A 144 2.38 2.59 -20.83
CA GLY A 144 2.92 1.81 -21.95
C GLY A 144 4.37 2.12 -22.33
N ILE A 145 5.00 3.09 -21.67
CA ILE A 145 6.41 3.45 -21.90
C ILE A 145 7.28 2.74 -20.87
N LEU A 146 8.30 2.02 -21.33
CA LEU A 146 9.33 1.45 -20.46
C LEU A 146 10.17 2.59 -19.86
N VAL A 147 10.03 2.81 -18.55
CA VAL A 147 10.77 3.87 -17.82
C VAL A 147 11.95 3.34 -17.03
N VAL A 148 11.96 2.03 -16.74
CA VAL A 148 13.07 1.34 -16.09
C VAL A 148 13.27 -0.01 -16.76
N ASP A 149 14.49 -0.27 -17.23
CA ASP A 149 14.98 -1.61 -17.57
C ASP A 149 15.95 -2.07 -16.46
N GLY A 150 15.47 -2.95 -15.58
CA GLY A 150 16.28 -3.55 -14.52
C GLY A 150 17.04 -4.80 -14.96
N VAL A 151 16.83 -5.27 -16.19
CA VAL A 151 17.57 -6.40 -16.79
C VAL A 151 18.82 -5.88 -17.50
N ASN A 152 18.73 -4.72 -18.15
CA ASN A 152 19.84 -4.00 -18.77
C ASN A 152 19.96 -2.58 -18.15
N PRO A 153 20.43 -2.49 -16.90
CA PRO A 153 20.47 -1.25 -16.12
C PRO A 153 21.51 -0.23 -16.61
#